data_AF-A0AAU1PR20-F1
#
_entry.id   AF-A0AAU1PR20-F1
#
_cell.length_a   1.000
_cell.length_b   1.000
_cell.length_c   1.000
_cell.angle_alpha   90.00
_cell.angle_beta   90.00
_cell.angle_gamma   90.00
#
_symmetry.space_group_name_H-M   'P 1'
#
loop_
_entity.id
_entity.type
_entity.pdbx_description
1 polymer ?
#
loop_
_entity_poly.entity_id
_entity_poly.type
_entity_poly.pdbx_seq_one_letter_code
_entity_poly.pdbx_strand_id
1 'polypeptide(L)'
;MDDLARLCVAEGARSQDAGDTVLDAVGPERPTFEAMVRSVADAVGSHSRIVHVPPRALPPLSAALGVALRDRLLTADEFGAMSSGLADTDGPATGTTALTDWLHTAAPTLGRHYANELHRHYR
;
A
#
# COMPACT_ATOMS: atom_id res chain seq x y z
N MET A 1 -6.70 7.46 4.01
CA MET A 1 -5.88 8.70 4.11
C MET A 1 -6.32 9.57 5.29
N ASP A 2 -7.62 9.72 5.49
CA ASP A 2 -8.17 10.56 6.56
C ASP A 2 -7.74 10.17 7.98
N ASP A 3 -7.60 8.86 8.25
CA ASP A 3 -7.13 8.38 9.56
C ASP A 3 -5.71 8.84 9.89
N LEU A 4 -4.80 8.76 8.91
CA LEU A 4 -3.43 9.26 9.07
C LEU A 4 -3.41 10.77 9.27
N ALA A 5 -4.19 11.51 8.48
CA ALA A 5 -4.28 12.97 8.61
C ALA A 5 -4.81 13.38 10.00
N ARG A 6 -5.86 12.71 10.48
CA ARG A 6 -6.41 12.91 11.83
C ARG A 6 -5.37 12.63 12.90
N LEU A 7 -4.62 11.54 12.76
CA LEU A 7 -3.56 11.16 13.70
C LEU A 7 -2.45 12.22 13.75
N CYS A 8 -1.98 12.71 12.60
CA CYS A 8 -1.00 13.79 12.53
C CYS A 8 -1.50 15.09 13.17
N VAL A 9 -2.77 15.46 12.93
CA VAL A 9 -3.36 16.67 13.53
C VAL A 9 -3.50 16.53 15.05
N ALA A 10 -3.95 15.37 15.53
CA ALA A 10 -4.10 15.11 16.96
C ALA A 10 -2.76 15.17 17.70
N GLU A 11 -1.72 14.54 17.14
CA GLU A 11 -0.39 14.52 17.76
C GLU A 11 0.32 15.86 17.63
N GLY A 12 0.15 16.57 16.51
CA GLY A 12 0.67 17.93 16.32
C GLY A 12 0.03 18.98 17.24
N ALA A 13 -1.17 18.72 17.77
CA ALA A 13 -1.86 19.61 18.70
C ALA A 13 -1.44 19.41 20.17
N ARG A 14 -0.62 18.40 20.48
CA ARG A 14 -0.12 18.16 21.84
C ARG A 14 0.86 19.27 22.26
N SER A 15 0.86 19.61 23.55
CA SER A 15 1.75 20.64 24.09
C SER A 15 3.22 20.32 23.85
N GLN A 16 4.04 21.35 23.61
CA GLN A 16 5.50 21.23 23.41
C GLN A 16 6.23 20.53 24.57
N ASP A 17 5.66 20.60 25.78
CA ASP A 17 6.18 19.92 26.98
C ASP A 17 6.03 18.38 26.93
N ALA A 18 5.26 17.84 25.97
CA ALA A 18 5.00 16.40 25.86
C ALA A 18 6.15 15.60 25.21
N GLY A 19 7.11 16.27 24.56
CA GLY A 19 8.25 15.65 23.87
C GLY A 19 7.88 14.89 22.59
N ASP A 20 8.91 14.40 21.88
CA ASP A 20 8.74 13.63 20.65
C ASP A 20 8.15 12.24 20.93
N THR A 21 7.19 11.82 20.10
CA THR A 21 6.55 10.50 20.20
C THR A 21 6.65 9.75 18.89
N VAL A 22 6.89 8.44 18.96
CA VAL A 22 6.80 7.51 17.84
C VAL A 22 5.53 6.69 18.02
N LEU A 23 4.74 6.57 16.96
CA LEU A 23 3.46 5.88 16.97
C LEU A 23 3.22 5.17 15.64
N ASP A 24 2.59 4.01 15.75
CA ASP A 24 2.25 3.19 14.59
C ASP A 24 0.92 3.68 13.98
N ALA A 25 0.92 3.91 12.67
CA ALA A 25 -0.28 4.26 11.91
C ALA A 25 -0.89 2.99 11.28
N VAL A 26 -1.79 2.33 11.99
CA VAL A 26 -2.29 0.99 11.65
C VAL A 26 -3.80 0.99 11.54
N GLY A 27 -4.34 0.41 10.47
CA GLY A 27 -5.77 0.19 10.31
C GLY A 27 -6.31 -0.95 11.18
N PRO A 28 -7.65 -1.13 11.25
CA PRO A 28 -8.27 -2.19 12.04
C PRO A 28 -8.16 -3.59 11.40
N GLU A 29 -7.75 -3.68 10.13
CA GLU A 29 -7.60 -4.93 9.39
C GLU A 29 -6.12 -5.21 9.06
N ARG A 30 -5.70 -6.48 9.18
CA ARG A 30 -4.34 -6.95 8.87
C ARG A 30 -4.39 -8.12 7.87
N PRO A 31 -4.82 -7.89 6.61
CA PRO A 31 -4.88 -8.96 5.62
C PRO A 31 -3.47 -9.41 5.22
N THR A 32 -3.33 -10.67 4.80
CA THR A 32 -2.13 -11.08 4.08
C THR A 32 -2.05 -10.33 2.75
N PHE A 33 -0.85 -10.23 2.16
CA PHE A 33 -0.69 -9.61 0.84
C PHE A 33 -1.61 -10.23 -0.22
N GLU A 34 -1.76 -11.57 -0.22
CA GLU A 34 -2.67 -12.25 -1.14
C GLU A 34 -4.13 -11.88 -0.88
N ALA A 35 -4.57 -11.85 0.38
CA ALA A 35 -5.94 -11.46 0.72
C ALA A 35 -6.21 -10.02 0.27
N MET A 36 -5.27 -9.10 0.48
CA MET A 36 -5.37 -7.71 0.03
C MET A 36 -5.50 -7.62 -1.49
N VAL A 37 -4.66 -8.32 -2.26
CA VAL A 37 -4.73 -8.32 -3.73
C VAL A 37 -6.06 -8.89 -4.22
N ARG A 38 -6.60 -9.93 -3.56
CA ARG A 38 -7.93 -10.48 -3.87
C ARG A 38 -9.04 -9.48 -3.58
N SER A 39 -9.02 -8.80 -2.43
CA SER A 39 -10.00 -7.76 -2.10
C SER A 39 -10.00 -6.62 -3.12
N VAL A 40 -8.82 -6.21 -3.61
CA VAL A 40 -8.72 -5.22 -4.70
C VAL A 40 -9.34 -5.77 -5.99
N ALA A 41 -8.99 -7.00 -6.38
CA ALA A 41 -9.52 -7.63 -7.59
C ALA A 41 -11.05 -7.72 -7.57
N ASP A 42 -11.62 -8.13 -6.44
CA ASP A 42 -13.06 -8.22 -6.24
C ASP A 42 -13.73 -6.84 -6.29
N ALA A 43 -13.15 -5.85 -5.60
CA ALA A 43 -13.68 -4.48 -5.58
C ALA A 43 -13.73 -3.83 -6.96
N VAL A 44 -12.73 -4.07 -7.81
CA VAL A 44 -12.66 -3.49 -9.17
C VAL A 44 -13.27 -4.39 -10.25
N GLY A 45 -13.81 -5.57 -9.90
CA GLY A 45 -14.37 -6.52 -10.86
C GLY A 45 -13.34 -7.10 -11.83
N SER A 46 -12.10 -7.31 -11.38
CA SER A 46 -11.01 -7.81 -12.21
C SER A 46 -11.16 -9.31 -12.53
N HIS A 47 -10.88 -9.68 -13.78
CA HIS A 47 -10.77 -11.08 -14.22
C HIS A 47 -9.32 -11.59 -14.24
N SER A 48 -8.38 -10.87 -13.61
CA SER A 48 -6.96 -11.22 -13.64
C SER A 48 -6.68 -12.51 -12.86
N ARG A 49 -5.76 -13.33 -13.38
CA ARG A 49 -5.30 -14.54 -12.68
C ARG A 49 -4.19 -14.18 -11.69
N ILE A 50 -4.41 -14.49 -10.41
CA ILE A 50 -3.39 -14.35 -9.37
C ILE A 50 -2.55 -15.64 -9.36
N VAL A 51 -1.25 -15.50 -9.58
CA VAL A 51 -0.30 -16.63 -9.63
C VAL A 51 0.85 -16.38 -8.67
N HIS A 52 1.27 -17.44 -7.97
CA HIS A 52 2.42 -17.39 -7.07
C HIS A 52 3.70 -17.70 -7.85
N VAL A 53 4.73 -16.91 -7.61
CA VAL A 53 6.04 -17.08 -8.24
C VAL A 53 7.14 -17.13 -7.17
N PRO A 54 8.27 -17.80 -7.43
CA PRO A 54 9.41 -17.77 -6.51
C PRO A 54 9.92 -16.33 -6.30
N PRO A 55 10.29 -15.92 -5.08
CA PRO A 55 10.76 -14.55 -4.79
C PRO A 55 11.89 -14.07 -5.70
N ARG A 56 12.81 -14.97 -6.07
CA ARG A 56 13.95 -14.65 -6.96
C ARG A 56 13.53 -14.28 -8.38
N ALA A 57 12.34 -14.68 -8.81
CA ALA A 57 11.81 -14.37 -10.13
C ALA A 57 11.09 -13.01 -10.18
N LEU A 58 10.70 -12.44 -9.03
CA LEU A 58 9.94 -11.18 -9.00
C LEU A 58 10.76 -10.00 -9.56
N PRO A 59 11.96 -9.66 -9.05
CA PRO A 59 12.71 -8.51 -9.56
C PRO A 59 12.96 -8.52 -11.08
N PRO A 60 13.41 -9.62 -11.73
CA PRO A 60 13.59 -9.62 -13.18
C PRO A 60 12.26 -9.52 -13.96
N LEU A 61 11.16 -10.09 -13.46
CA LEU A 61 9.84 -9.92 -14.07
C LEU A 61 9.37 -8.47 -13.98
N SER A 62 9.53 -7.84 -12.81
CA SER A 62 9.22 -6.42 -12.59
C SER A 62 10.02 -5.51 -13.51
N ALA A 63 11.32 -5.80 -13.68
CA ALA A 63 12.18 -5.03 -14.58
C ALA A 63 11.75 -5.15 -16.05
N ALA A 64 11.41 -6.37 -16.51
CA ALA A 64 10.92 -6.58 -17.87
C ALA A 64 9.60 -5.83 -18.14
N LEU A 65 8.66 -5.88 -17.19
CA LEU A 65 7.42 -5.12 -17.27
C LEU A 65 7.67 -3.60 -17.22
N GLY A 66 8.63 -3.15 -16.40
CA GLY A 66 9.03 -1.75 -16.34
C GLY A 66 9.57 -1.23 -17.67
N VAL A 67 10.33 -2.03 -18.42
CA VAL A 67 10.76 -1.67 -19.78
C VAL A 67 9.56 -1.53 -20.73
N ALA A 68 8.61 -2.47 -20.66
CA ALA A 68 7.42 -2.44 -21.51
C ALA A 68 6.50 -1.24 -21.21
N LEU A 69 6.34 -0.88 -19.94
CA LEU A 69 5.52 0.24 -19.49
C LEU A 69 6.27 1.58 -19.46
N ARG A 70 7.59 1.56 -19.72
CA ARG A 70 8.50 2.69 -19.51
C ARG A 70 8.31 3.30 -18.12
N ASP A 71 8.36 2.44 -17.11
CA ASP A 71 8.10 2.79 -15.72
C ASP A 71 8.97 2.00 -14.73
N ARG A 72 9.01 2.47 -13.48
CA ARG A 72 9.61 1.78 -12.34
C ARG A 72 8.49 1.10 -11.53
N LEU A 73 8.21 -0.16 -11.82
CA LEU A 73 7.14 -0.92 -11.15
C LEU A 73 7.51 -1.38 -9.74
N LEU A 74 8.61 -2.12 -9.61
CA LEU A 74 9.07 -2.67 -8.33
C LEU A 74 10.57 -2.94 -8.40
N THR A 75 11.32 -2.39 -7.47
CA THR A 75 12.76 -2.63 -7.31
C THR A 75 13.01 -3.85 -6.41
N ALA A 76 14.21 -4.43 -6.52
CA ALA A 76 14.61 -5.54 -5.65
C ALA A 76 14.63 -5.13 -4.17
N ASP A 77 15.02 -3.89 -3.88
CA ASP A 77 15.10 -3.35 -2.52
C ASP A 77 13.71 -3.14 -1.92
N GLU A 78 12.77 -2.57 -2.68
CA GLU A 78 11.36 -2.43 -2.26
C GLU A 78 10.73 -3.79 -1.98
N PHE A 79 10.94 -4.76 -2.87
CA PHE A 79 10.45 -6.13 -2.66
C PHE A 79 11.06 -6.75 -1.40
N GLY A 80 12.38 -6.60 -1.20
CA GLY A 80 13.08 -7.08 -0.02
C GLY A 80 12.49 -6.52 1.28
N ALA A 81 12.36 -5.19 1.36
CA ALA A 81 11.81 -4.51 2.53
C ALA A 81 10.36 -4.91 2.84
N MET A 82 9.50 -4.97 1.82
CA MET A 82 8.10 -5.39 2.00
C MET A 82 8.00 -6.85 2.44
N SER A 83 8.74 -7.74 1.79
CA SER A 83 8.71 -9.18 2.10
C SER A 83 9.31 -9.53 3.46
N SER A 84 10.20 -8.68 4.00
CA SER A 84 10.70 -8.81 5.37
C SER A 84 9.73 -8.30 6.45
N GLY A 85 8.51 -7.89 6.07
CA GLY A 85 7.47 -7.46 7.02
C GLY A 85 7.56 -6.00 7.43
N LEU A 86 8.33 -5.15 6.74
CA LEU A 86 8.48 -3.74 7.12
C LEU A 86 7.18 -2.92 6.99
N ALA A 87 6.17 -3.46 6.30
CA ALA A 87 4.86 -2.87 6.12
C ALA A 87 3.81 -3.32 7.17
N ASP A 88 4.23 -4.03 8.21
CA ASP A 88 3.37 -4.51 9.30
C ASP A 88 4.01 -4.23 10.66
N THR A 89 3.19 -4.10 11.70
CA THR A 89 3.62 -3.85 13.08
C THR A 89 2.67 -4.52 14.07
N ASP A 90 3.16 -4.82 15.26
CA ASP A 90 2.38 -5.41 16.36
C ASP A 90 1.63 -4.35 17.19
N GLY A 91 1.74 -3.07 16.83
CA GLY A 91 1.00 -1.98 17.45
C GLY A 91 -0.53 -2.14 17.33
N PRO A 92 -1.30 -1.54 18.26
CA PRO A 92 -2.75 -1.54 18.17
C PRO A 92 -3.24 -0.71 16.97
N ALA A 93 -4.45 -0.97 16.51
CA ALA A 93 -5.09 -0.14 15.48
C ALA A 93 -5.25 1.31 15.99
N THR A 94 -4.71 2.26 15.24
CA THR A 94 -4.83 3.72 15.47
C THR A 94 -5.74 4.39 14.45
N GLY A 95 -5.99 3.72 13.32
CA GLY A 95 -7.03 4.02 12.36
C GLY A 95 -8.33 3.27 12.66
N THR A 96 -9.40 3.76 12.05
CA THR A 96 -10.77 3.24 12.22
C THR A 96 -11.37 2.75 10.91
N THR A 97 -10.75 3.11 9.78
CA THR A 97 -11.22 2.78 8.43
C THR A 97 -10.73 1.38 8.06
N ALA A 98 -11.64 0.44 7.90
CA ALA A 98 -11.33 -0.86 7.30
C ALA A 98 -10.91 -0.69 5.83
N LEU A 99 -9.89 -1.45 5.40
CA LEU A 99 -9.39 -1.41 4.02
C LEU A 99 -10.47 -1.89 3.05
N THR A 100 -11.20 -2.94 3.43
CA THR A 100 -12.29 -3.52 2.65
C THR A 100 -13.41 -2.50 2.38
N ASP A 101 -13.88 -1.80 3.42
CA ASP A 101 -14.90 -0.75 3.30
C ASP A 101 -14.43 0.42 2.42
N TRP A 102 -13.16 0.83 2.59
CA TRP A 102 -12.57 1.86 1.75
C TRP A 102 -12.50 1.43 0.29
N LEU A 103 -12.09 0.18 0.00
CA LEU A 103 -12.03 -0.37 -1.35
C LEU A 103 -13.39 -0.37 -2.02
N HIS A 104 -14.45 -0.78 -1.32
CA HIS A 104 -15.82 -0.74 -1.85
C HIS A 104 -16.26 0.68 -2.20
N THR A 105 -15.93 1.65 -1.35
CA THR A 105 -16.28 3.06 -1.57
C THR A 105 -15.50 3.66 -2.74
N ALA A 106 -14.21 3.35 -2.84
CA ALA A 106 -13.31 3.89 -3.86
C ALA A 106 -13.39 3.16 -5.21
N ALA A 107 -13.98 1.95 -5.24
CA ALA A 107 -14.00 1.03 -6.38
C ALA A 107 -14.28 1.68 -7.75
N PRO A 108 -15.26 2.60 -7.92
CA PRO A 108 -15.54 3.21 -9.23
C PRO A 108 -14.37 3.99 -9.84
N THR A 109 -13.42 4.41 -9.00
CA THR A 109 -12.26 5.24 -9.40
C THR A 109 -10.96 4.43 -9.54
N LEU A 110 -10.89 3.25 -8.93
CA LEU A 110 -9.69 2.43 -8.90
C LEU A 110 -9.46 1.71 -10.24
N GLY A 111 -8.19 1.57 -10.64
CA GLY A 111 -7.80 0.80 -11.82
C GLY A 111 -8.27 1.37 -13.17
N ARG A 112 -8.87 2.56 -13.21
CA ARG A 112 -9.41 3.18 -14.43
C ARG A 112 -8.31 3.63 -15.40
N HIS A 113 -7.16 4.04 -14.87
CA HIS A 113 -6.01 4.48 -15.64
C HIS A 113 -4.74 3.95 -14.98
N TYR A 114 -3.74 3.62 -15.79
CA TYR A 114 -2.42 3.31 -15.28
C TYR A 114 -1.75 4.58 -14.75
N ALA A 115 -1.33 4.55 -13.49
CA ALA A 115 -0.57 5.64 -12.87
C ALA A 115 0.92 5.38 -13.05
N ASN A 116 1.56 6.08 -13.99
CA ASN A 116 2.99 5.94 -14.26
C ASN A 116 3.81 6.78 -13.27
N GLU A 117 4.73 6.14 -12.53
CA GLU A 117 5.49 6.80 -11.46
C GLU A 117 6.46 7.85 -12.01
N LEU A 118 7.14 7.54 -13.12
CA LEU A 118 8.08 8.47 -13.75
C LEU A 118 7.40 9.75 -14.22
N HIS A 119 6.23 9.63 -14.84
CA HIS A 119 5.44 10.77 -15.31
C HIS A 119 4.89 11.60 -14.14
N ARG A 120 4.52 10.96 -13.02
CA ARG A 120 3.99 11.65 -11.85
C ARG A 120 5.03 12.50 -11.12
N HIS A 121 6.28 12.02 -11.04
CA HIS A 121 7.30 12.60 -10.15
C HIS A 121 8.45 13.31 -10.86
N TYR A 122 8.70 13.05 -12.15
CA TYR A 122 9.90 13.54 -12.84
C TYR A 122 9.58 14.30 -14.14
N ARG A 123 8.46 15.03 -14.15
CA ARG A 123 8.08 15.88 -15.28
C ARG A 123 8.60 17.31 -15.15
#